data_AF-A0A3M0YII3-F1
#
_entry.id   AF-A0A3M0YII3-F1
#
_cell.length_a   1.000
_cell.length_b   1.000
_cell.length_c   1.000
_cell.angle_alpha   90.00
_cell.angle_beta   90.00
_cell.angle_gamma   90.00
#
_symmetry.space_group_name_H-M   'P 1'
#
loop_
_entity.id
_entity.type
_entity.pdbx_description
1 polymer ?
#
loop_
_entity_poly.entity_id
_entity_poly.type
_entity_poly.pdbx_seq_one_letter_code
_entity_poly.pdbx_strand_id
1 'polypeptide(L)'
;PTMFKAPWELPYADQLTREELKNYPVQKRTGYTLRQSTKHWWVNDLENPYTEVKRFDWIRGYHVGGRSIMWGRQSYRWSDLDFEANLKDGIAVDWPIRYKDIAPWYDYVERFIGVNGKKEGLPQLPDGEFLPPMELNCVEEHLRQKIAEHYDDRILTIGRSANLTRPHNGRGQCQYRNLCIRGCPYGAYFSSNASTLPAAEATGNMTLRPHSIVNSIIYDPKTNRAKGVRVIDAETGEWHEFYAKVIFCCASTLGTTFILLNSTSETFPDGLGNSSGVLGHYLMDHHFMCGAAGRFEGFEDKYYKGRRPNGIYIPRFRNLDKKTQRKDYIRGFGYQG
;
A
#
# COMPACT_ATOMS: atom_id res chain seq x y z
N PRO A 1 0.47 -5.34 -20.93
CA PRO A 1 1.30 -4.47 -20.06
C PRO A 1 1.84 -3.24 -20.81
N THR A 2 1.72 -2.05 -20.24
CA THR A 2 2.09 -0.76 -20.87
C THR A 2 3.43 -0.19 -20.38
N MET A 3 4.16 -0.97 -19.58
CA MET A 3 5.34 -0.51 -18.86
C MET A 3 6.48 0.01 -19.75
N PHE A 4 6.57 -0.42 -21.01
CA PHE A 4 7.57 0.06 -21.97
C PHE A 4 7.04 1.16 -22.89
N LYS A 5 5.72 1.34 -22.97
CA LYS A 5 5.12 2.34 -23.87
C LYS A 5 5.47 3.75 -23.42
N ALA A 6 5.97 4.54 -24.36
CA ALA A 6 6.09 5.97 -24.22
C ALA A 6 4.70 6.63 -24.12
N PRO A 7 4.60 7.81 -23.48
CA PRO A 7 3.32 8.51 -23.34
C PRO A 7 2.58 8.77 -24.65
N TRP A 8 3.30 9.06 -25.74
CA TRP A 8 2.71 9.34 -27.07
C TRP A 8 2.23 8.09 -27.83
N GLU A 9 2.62 6.88 -27.39
CA GLU A 9 2.12 5.63 -27.97
C GLU A 9 0.77 5.21 -27.38
N LEU A 10 0.27 5.94 -26.37
CA LEU A 10 -0.99 5.67 -25.72
C LEU A 10 -2.10 6.46 -26.40
N PRO A 11 -3.22 5.81 -26.76
CA PRO A 11 -4.31 6.48 -27.46
C PRO A 11 -4.92 7.57 -26.58
N TYR A 12 -5.52 8.57 -27.22
CA TYR A 12 -6.28 9.65 -26.57
C TYR A 12 -5.50 10.36 -25.45
N ALA A 13 -4.18 10.54 -25.63
CA ALA A 13 -3.29 11.12 -24.61
C ALA A 13 -3.42 10.43 -23.24
N ASP A 14 -3.44 9.08 -23.26
CA ASP A 14 -3.58 8.21 -22.09
C ASP A 14 -4.95 8.29 -21.37
N GLN A 15 -5.96 8.94 -21.98
CA GLN A 15 -7.30 9.05 -21.42
C GLN A 15 -8.24 7.91 -21.86
N LEU A 16 -9.15 7.52 -20.99
CA LEU A 16 -10.27 6.65 -21.37
C LEU A 16 -11.32 7.46 -22.11
N THR A 17 -11.95 6.84 -23.09
CA THR A 17 -13.16 7.35 -23.74
C THR A 17 -14.33 7.37 -22.75
N ARG A 18 -15.37 8.16 -23.07
CA ARG A 18 -16.61 8.18 -22.27
C ARG A 18 -17.29 6.81 -22.21
N GLU A 19 -17.17 6.02 -23.27
CA GLU A 19 -17.73 4.67 -23.33
C GLU A 19 -17.00 3.73 -22.39
N GLU A 20 -15.67 3.70 -22.44
CA GLU A 20 -14.87 2.88 -21.53
C GLU A 20 -15.14 3.22 -20.06
N LEU A 21 -15.32 4.51 -19.72
CA LEU A 21 -15.61 4.97 -18.35
C LEU A 21 -16.95 4.48 -17.80
N LYS A 22 -17.87 3.96 -18.64
CA LYS A 22 -19.12 3.35 -18.16
C LYS A 22 -18.89 2.02 -17.45
N ASN A 23 -17.81 1.31 -17.79
CA ASN A 23 -17.44 0.04 -17.15
C ASN A 23 -16.80 0.24 -15.76
N TYR A 24 -16.51 1.48 -15.37
CA TYR A 24 -15.76 1.78 -14.15
C TYR A 24 -16.41 2.86 -13.25
N PRO A 25 -17.70 2.77 -12.88
CA PRO A 25 -18.35 3.72 -11.98
C PRO A 25 -17.65 3.93 -10.62
N VAL A 26 -16.91 2.94 -10.12
CA VAL A 26 -16.18 3.00 -8.84
C VAL A 26 -14.70 3.29 -9.08
N GLN A 27 -14.01 2.50 -9.92
CA GLN A 27 -12.55 2.66 -10.08
C GLN A 27 -12.16 4.07 -10.57
N LYS A 28 -13.04 4.76 -11.31
CA LYS A 28 -12.79 6.13 -11.81
C LYS A 28 -12.84 7.21 -10.73
N ARG A 29 -13.45 6.93 -9.58
CA ARG A 29 -13.67 7.93 -8.50
C ARG A 29 -12.37 8.46 -7.90
N THR A 30 -11.25 7.75 -8.06
CA THR A 30 -9.93 8.20 -7.63
C THR A 30 -9.40 9.42 -8.41
N GLY A 31 -9.84 9.61 -9.65
CA GLY A 31 -9.37 10.66 -10.56
C GLY A 31 -8.01 10.44 -11.22
N TYR A 32 -7.19 9.47 -10.77
CA TYR A 32 -5.83 9.27 -11.29
C TYR A 32 -5.51 7.83 -11.69
N THR A 33 -6.24 6.83 -11.19
CA THR A 33 -5.89 5.41 -11.40
C THR A 33 -6.25 4.89 -12.79
N LEU A 34 -7.34 5.37 -13.39
CA LEU A 34 -7.81 4.93 -14.70
C LEU A 34 -7.26 5.78 -15.84
N ARG A 35 -6.29 5.19 -16.57
CA ARG A 35 -5.70 5.69 -17.81
C ARG A 35 -5.59 4.54 -18.81
N GLN A 36 -5.36 4.82 -20.09
CA GLN A 36 -5.14 3.76 -21.09
C GLN A 36 -3.98 2.86 -20.69
N SER A 37 -2.98 3.46 -20.05
CA SER A 37 -1.81 2.79 -19.53
C SER A 37 -2.06 1.92 -18.30
N THR A 38 -3.18 2.04 -17.61
CA THR A 38 -3.39 1.36 -16.32
C THR A 38 -4.72 0.63 -16.21
N LYS A 39 -5.70 0.87 -17.09
CA LYS A 39 -7.05 0.27 -17.03
C LYS A 39 -7.04 -1.25 -16.86
N HIS A 40 -6.11 -1.93 -17.52
CA HIS A 40 -5.94 -3.38 -17.46
C HIS A 40 -5.52 -3.93 -16.08
N TRP A 41 -5.13 -3.08 -15.14
CA TRP A 41 -4.85 -3.50 -13.77
C TRP A 41 -6.06 -3.47 -12.86
N TRP A 42 -7.11 -2.75 -13.25
CA TRP A 42 -8.29 -2.49 -12.44
C TRP A 42 -9.44 -3.38 -12.90
N VAL A 43 -10.26 -3.80 -11.94
CA VAL A 43 -11.45 -4.60 -12.26
C VAL A 43 -12.46 -3.78 -13.07
N ASN A 44 -13.17 -4.45 -13.98
CA ASN A 44 -14.42 -3.92 -14.53
C ASN A 44 -15.48 -3.99 -13.43
N ASP A 45 -16.05 -2.84 -13.04
CA ASP A 45 -17.00 -2.76 -11.93
C ASP A 45 -18.37 -3.38 -12.29
N LEU A 46 -18.71 -3.48 -13.59
CA LEU A 46 -19.94 -4.13 -14.04
C LEU A 46 -19.85 -5.65 -13.96
N GLU A 47 -18.67 -6.21 -14.26
CA GLU A 47 -18.40 -7.65 -14.13
C GLU A 47 -18.14 -8.05 -12.69
N ASN A 48 -17.63 -7.11 -11.88
CA ASN A 48 -17.26 -7.34 -10.48
C ASN A 48 -18.00 -6.33 -9.59
N PRO A 49 -19.33 -6.39 -9.48
CA PRO A 49 -20.06 -5.46 -8.64
C PRO A 49 -19.79 -5.73 -7.15
N TYR A 50 -20.10 -4.75 -6.31
CA TYR A 50 -20.28 -4.96 -4.88
C TYR A 50 -21.44 -4.08 -4.40
N THR A 51 -22.10 -4.52 -3.32
CA THR A 51 -23.19 -3.75 -2.72
C THR A 51 -22.63 -2.59 -1.92
N GLU A 52 -23.06 -1.39 -2.28
CA GLU A 52 -22.66 -0.13 -1.63
C GLU A 52 -23.87 0.46 -0.88
N VAL A 53 -24.04 0.12 0.40
CA VAL A 53 -25.11 0.72 1.25
C VAL A 53 -24.77 2.17 1.59
N LYS A 54 -23.50 2.43 1.90
CA LYS A 54 -22.90 3.75 2.03
C LYS A 54 -21.68 3.79 1.13
N ARG A 55 -21.36 4.98 0.62
CA ARG A 55 -20.22 5.15 -0.29
C ARG A 55 -18.93 4.61 0.34
N PHE A 56 -18.29 3.69 -0.36
CA PHE A 56 -16.98 3.15 -0.02
C PHE A 56 -16.26 2.82 -1.33
N ASP A 57 -15.21 3.55 -1.67
CA ASP A 57 -14.53 3.39 -2.96
C ASP A 57 -13.56 2.21 -2.89
N TRP A 58 -14.04 0.99 -3.20
CA TRP A 58 -13.19 -0.21 -3.18
C TRP A 58 -12.36 -0.35 -4.46
N ILE A 59 -11.15 0.19 -4.42
CA ILE A 59 -10.21 0.17 -5.53
C ILE A 59 -9.43 -1.15 -5.54
N ARG A 60 -9.56 -1.95 -6.61
CA ARG A 60 -9.04 -3.32 -6.66
C ARG A 60 -8.62 -3.78 -8.05
N GLY A 61 -7.73 -4.76 -8.07
CA GLY A 61 -7.22 -5.41 -9.26
C GLY A 61 -6.93 -6.88 -8.97
N TYR A 62 -7.18 -7.75 -9.95
CA TYR A 62 -6.96 -9.19 -9.85
C TYR A 62 -5.81 -9.59 -10.77
N HIS A 63 -4.61 -9.65 -10.21
CA HIS A 63 -3.40 -10.02 -10.94
C HIS A 63 -2.35 -10.56 -9.97
N VAL A 64 -1.46 -11.40 -10.49
CA VAL A 64 -0.28 -11.86 -9.76
C VAL A 64 0.56 -10.65 -9.35
N GLY A 65 0.85 -10.56 -8.06
CA GLY A 65 1.52 -9.42 -7.42
C GLY A 65 0.60 -8.49 -6.65
N GLY A 66 -0.69 -8.53 -6.95
CA GLY A 66 -1.71 -7.68 -6.34
C GLY A 66 -1.34 -6.19 -6.35
N ARG A 67 -1.83 -5.46 -5.35
CA ARG A 67 -1.69 -3.99 -5.29
C ARG A 67 -0.25 -3.49 -5.16
N SER A 68 0.74 -4.38 -4.92
CA SER A 68 2.17 -4.01 -4.93
C SER A 68 2.67 -3.54 -6.31
N ILE A 69 1.89 -3.72 -7.38
CA ILE A 69 2.18 -3.12 -8.69
C ILE A 69 1.72 -1.66 -8.75
N MET A 70 0.60 -1.33 -8.10
CA MET A 70 -0.14 -0.08 -8.29
C MET A 70 -0.04 0.92 -7.13
N TRP A 71 0.44 0.48 -5.97
CA TRP A 71 0.63 1.29 -4.77
C TRP A 71 1.63 2.44 -4.94
N GLY A 72 1.71 3.37 -3.98
CA GLY A 72 2.56 4.57 -3.99
C GLY A 72 4.03 4.38 -3.59
N ARG A 73 4.43 3.18 -3.16
CA ARG A 73 5.78 2.81 -2.64
C ARG A 73 6.22 3.53 -1.37
N GLN A 74 5.44 4.47 -0.85
CA GLN A 74 5.70 5.13 0.43
C GLN A 74 5.71 4.11 1.55
N SER A 75 6.80 4.08 2.33
CA SER A 75 7.12 3.03 3.29
C SER A 75 7.56 3.67 4.60
N TYR A 76 6.59 3.91 5.49
CA TYR A 76 6.79 4.58 6.77
C TYR A 76 6.56 3.61 7.93
N ARG A 77 7.35 3.77 8.99
CA ARG A 77 7.14 3.06 10.26
C ARG A 77 6.06 3.76 11.07
N TRP A 78 5.32 2.96 11.83
CA TRP A 78 4.63 3.46 13.01
C TRP A 78 5.61 3.64 14.16
N SER A 79 5.26 4.51 15.09
CA SER A 79 6.02 4.81 16.31
C SER A 79 5.29 4.30 17.55
N ASP A 80 5.92 4.41 18.73
CA ASP A 80 5.24 4.19 20.01
C ASP A 80 3.99 5.07 20.16
N LEU A 81 3.97 6.26 19.57
CA LEU A 81 2.78 7.11 19.57
C LEU A 81 1.58 6.45 18.91
N ASP A 82 1.80 5.63 17.88
CA ASP A 82 0.72 5.00 17.11
C ASP A 82 0.29 3.67 17.76
N PHE A 83 1.23 2.87 18.27
CA PHE A 83 0.94 1.63 18.97
C PHE A 83 0.22 1.86 20.31
N GLU A 84 0.52 2.94 21.02
CA GLU A 84 -0.07 3.26 22.33
C GLU A 84 -1.27 4.22 22.23
N ALA A 85 -1.60 4.71 21.04
CA ALA A 85 -2.59 5.78 20.85
C ALA A 85 -3.96 5.42 21.45
N ASN A 86 -4.42 4.20 21.16
CA ASN A 86 -5.74 3.72 21.59
C ASN A 86 -5.83 3.61 23.12
N LEU A 87 -4.79 3.06 23.77
CA LEU A 87 -4.73 2.96 25.22
C LEU A 87 -4.69 4.34 25.89
N LYS A 88 -3.84 5.24 25.40
CA LYS A 88 -3.69 6.60 25.97
C LYS A 88 -4.96 7.42 25.86
N ASP A 89 -5.67 7.29 24.74
CA ASP A 89 -6.88 8.06 24.48
C ASP A 89 -8.15 7.39 25.05
N GLY A 90 -8.06 6.13 25.49
CA GLY A 90 -9.23 5.32 25.88
C GLY A 90 -10.16 5.01 24.70
N ILE A 91 -9.61 4.89 23.48
CA ILE A 91 -10.35 4.68 22.23
C ILE A 91 -10.01 3.30 21.66
N ALA A 92 -11.02 2.51 21.31
CA ALA A 92 -10.86 1.20 20.68
C ALA A 92 -9.94 0.25 21.49
N VAL A 93 -9.25 -0.67 20.81
CA VAL A 93 -8.43 -1.70 21.44
C VAL A 93 -6.95 -1.31 21.36
N ASP A 94 -6.23 -1.48 22.46
CA ASP A 94 -4.78 -1.31 22.49
C ASP A 94 -4.09 -2.39 21.65
N TRP A 95 -2.97 -2.05 21.02
CA TRP A 95 -2.20 -3.07 20.32
C TRP A 95 -1.63 -4.06 21.33
N PRO A 96 -1.63 -5.38 21.05
CA PRO A 96 -1.02 -6.37 21.94
C PRO A 96 0.51 -6.43 21.81
N ILE A 97 1.10 -5.55 20.98
CA ILE A 97 2.52 -5.44 20.69
C ILE A 97 2.93 -3.97 20.74
N ARG A 98 4.24 -3.70 20.81
CA ARG A 98 4.83 -2.36 20.82
C ARG A 98 5.81 -2.18 19.68
N TYR A 99 6.26 -0.94 19.48
CA TYR A 99 7.22 -0.62 18.42
C TYR A 99 8.48 -1.49 18.52
N LYS A 100 9.01 -1.69 19.73
CA LYS A 100 10.21 -2.52 19.97
C LYS A 100 10.06 -3.97 19.47
N ASP A 101 8.84 -4.52 19.47
CA ASP A 101 8.59 -5.91 19.08
C ASP A 101 8.59 -6.05 17.55
N ILE A 102 8.17 -5.00 16.84
CA ILE A 102 8.10 -4.97 15.37
C ILE A 102 9.32 -4.32 14.72
N ALA A 103 10.08 -3.49 15.44
CA ALA A 103 11.23 -2.75 14.90
C ALA A 103 12.26 -3.64 14.20
N PRO A 104 12.67 -4.81 14.75
CA PRO A 104 13.56 -5.73 14.05
C PRO A 104 12.99 -6.26 12.73
N TRP A 105 11.66 -6.42 12.64
CA TRP A 105 10.98 -6.85 11.42
C TRP A 105 10.86 -5.71 10.40
N TYR A 106 10.65 -4.47 10.85
CA TYR A 106 10.75 -3.31 9.97
C TYR A 106 12.16 -3.20 9.37
N ASP A 107 13.21 -3.34 10.18
CA ASP A 107 14.60 -3.34 9.69
C ASP A 107 14.82 -4.43 8.63
N TYR A 108 14.34 -5.65 8.91
CA TYR A 108 14.43 -6.77 7.97
C TYR A 108 13.72 -6.45 6.64
N VAL A 109 12.47 -5.98 6.70
CA VAL A 109 11.68 -5.66 5.50
C VAL A 109 12.33 -4.55 4.71
N GLU A 110 12.76 -3.46 5.34
CA GLU A 110 13.37 -2.31 4.67
C GLU A 110 14.68 -2.69 3.97
N ARG A 111 15.54 -3.48 4.65
CA ARG A 111 16.74 -4.05 4.03
C ARG A 111 16.41 -5.01 2.91
N PHE A 112 15.33 -5.79 2.99
CA PHE A 112 14.97 -6.73 1.94
C PHE A 112 14.42 -6.02 0.70
N ILE A 113 13.45 -5.12 0.90
CA ILE A 113 12.72 -4.46 -0.19
C ILE A 113 13.47 -3.25 -0.77
N GLY A 114 14.43 -2.70 -0.04
CA GLY A 114 15.24 -1.55 -0.45
C GLY A 114 14.46 -0.26 -0.38
N VAL A 115 14.23 0.24 0.84
CA VAL A 115 13.63 1.57 1.06
C VAL A 115 14.72 2.64 0.95
N ASN A 116 14.51 3.69 0.17
CA ASN A 116 15.35 4.90 0.22
C ASN A 116 14.70 5.96 1.10
N GLY A 117 15.51 6.77 1.77
CA GLY A 117 15.02 7.82 2.64
C GLY A 117 16.12 8.47 3.45
N LYS A 118 15.77 9.55 4.14
CA LYS A 118 16.66 10.25 5.06
C LYS A 118 16.35 9.88 6.50
N LYS A 119 17.41 9.64 7.27
CA LYS A 119 17.34 9.49 8.74
C LYS A 119 17.17 10.88 9.34
N GLU A 120 16.08 11.09 10.06
CA GLU A 120 15.73 12.41 10.65
C GLU A 120 15.75 12.39 12.18
N GLY A 121 15.91 11.21 12.82
CA GLY A 121 15.97 11.09 14.28
C GLY A 121 14.68 11.46 15.01
N LEU A 122 13.53 11.41 14.33
CA LEU A 122 12.24 11.82 14.90
C LEU A 122 11.56 10.67 15.65
N PRO A 123 11.15 10.85 16.93
CA PRO A 123 10.44 9.81 17.68
C PRO A 123 9.11 9.40 17.05
N GLN A 124 8.37 10.36 16.48
CA GLN A 124 7.09 10.15 15.82
C GLN A 124 7.20 9.61 14.39
N LEU A 125 8.41 9.57 13.84
CA LEU A 125 8.73 8.96 12.55
C LEU A 125 10.06 8.21 12.66
N PRO A 126 10.09 7.08 13.42
CA PRO A 126 11.31 6.36 13.71
C PRO A 126 12.10 6.05 12.45
N ASP A 127 13.40 6.22 12.52
CA ASP A 127 14.29 5.88 11.43
C ASP A 127 14.34 4.36 11.19
N GLY A 128 14.92 4.00 10.06
CA GLY A 128 15.05 2.63 9.61
C GLY A 128 16.27 2.44 8.73
N GLU A 129 16.26 1.39 7.93
CA GLU A 129 17.40 0.90 7.18
C GLU A 129 17.27 1.31 5.72
N PHE A 130 17.83 2.47 5.40
CA PHE A 130 17.60 3.13 4.13
C PHE A 130 18.78 3.02 3.16
N LEU A 131 18.45 2.84 1.89
CA LEU A 131 19.29 3.22 0.76
C LEU A 131 19.44 4.75 0.71
N PRO A 132 20.48 5.28 0.03
CA PRO A 132 20.66 6.72 -0.12
C PRO A 132 19.38 7.41 -0.62
N PRO A 133 18.96 8.53 -0.01
CA PRO A 133 17.74 9.22 -0.40
C PRO A 133 17.80 9.78 -1.81
N MET A 134 16.63 9.94 -2.44
CA MET A 134 16.50 10.83 -3.60
C MET A 134 16.62 12.30 -3.16
N GLU A 135 17.07 13.16 -4.06
CA GLU A 135 17.23 14.59 -3.77
C GLU A 135 15.89 15.35 -3.84
N LEU A 136 15.80 16.43 -3.06
CA LEU A 136 14.76 17.45 -3.22
C LEU A 136 15.03 18.29 -4.46
N ASN A 137 13.97 18.75 -5.13
CA ASN A 137 14.13 19.76 -6.18
C ASN A 137 14.35 21.16 -5.58
N CYS A 138 14.69 22.15 -6.41
CA CYS A 138 15.00 23.50 -5.95
C CYS A 138 13.86 24.19 -5.18
N VAL A 139 12.61 23.99 -5.60
CA VAL A 139 11.43 24.60 -4.95
C VAL A 139 11.12 23.90 -3.62
N GLU A 140 11.30 22.58 -3.55
CA GLU A 140 11.15 21.82 -2.30
C GLU A 140 12.24 22.17 -1.29
N GLU A 141 13.47 22.37 -1.76
CA GLU A 141 14.58 22.84 -0.93
C GLU A 141 14.32 24.26 -0.40
N HIS A 142 13.81 25.15 -1.26
CA HIS A 142 13.38 26.48 -0.84
C HIS A 142 12.26 26.42 0.21
N LEU A 143 11.25 25.58 -0.01
CA LEU A 143 10.16 25.37 0.95
C LEU A 143 10.69 24.82 2.28
N ARG A 144 11.64 23.87 2.23
CA ARG A 144 12.28 23.33 3.44
C ARG A 144 12.97 24.43 4.25
N GLN A 145 13.71 25.31 3.58
CA GLN A 145 14.39 26.43 4.22
C GLN A 145 13.38 27.40 4.85
N LYS A 146 12.33 27.78 4.11
CA LYS A 146 11.27 28.67 4.64
C LYS A 146 10.52 28.07 5.82
N ILE A 147 10.28 26.76 5.80
CA ILE A 147 9.71 26.06 6.96
C ILE A 147 10.63 26.18 8.16
N ALA A 148 11.94 25.92 8.00
CA ALA A 148 12.91 26.00 9.10
C ALA A 148 13.12 27.43 9.63
N GLU A 149 12.96 28.46 8.80
CA GLU A 149 13.01 29.87 9.21
C GLU A 149 11.80 30.28 10.08
N HIS A 150 10.62 29.70 9.83
CA HIS A 150 9.37 30.11 10.47
C HIS A 150 8.87 29.14 11.56
N TYR A 151 9.38 27.92 11.60
CA TYR A 151 8.92 26.87 12.51
C TYR A 151 10.08 26.07 13.10
N ASP A 152 10.00 25.81 14.40
CA ASP A 152 10.90 24.92 15.13
C ASP A 152 10.30 23.52 15.38
N ASP A 153 9.03 23.32 15.00
CA ASP A 153 8.22 22.13 15.34
C ASP A 153 7.98 21.17 14.17
N ARG A 154 8.35 21.55 12.95
CA ARG A 154 8.08 20.75 11.75
C ARG A 154 9.26 20.75 10.80
N ILE A 155 9.44 19.62 10.12
CA ILE A 155 10.47 19.45 9.10
C ILE A 155 9.84 19.06 7.78
N LEU A 156 10.48 19.45 6.69
CA LEU A 156 10.23 18.89 5.37
C LEU A 156 11.42 18.01 5.01
N THR A 157 11.15 16.73 4.74
CA THR A 157 12.13 15.77 4.28
C THR A 157 11.70 15.14 2.96
N ILE A 158 12.61 14.43 2.31
CA ILE A 158 12.26 13.53 1.21
C ILE A 158 11.46 12.35 1.76
N GLY A 159 10.41 11.94 1.06
CA GLY A 159 9.61 10.78 1.44
C GLY A 159 10.45 9.50 1.51
N ARG A 160 10.00 8.51 2.29
CA ARG A 160 10.64 7.20 2.37
C ARG A 160 9.93 6.26 1.41
N SER A 161 10.63 5.80 0.38
CA SER A 161 10.00 5.03 -0.69
C SER A 161 10.76 3.75 -1.04
N ALA A 162 10.04 2.68 -1.36
CA ALA A 162 10.61 1.40 -1.80
C ALA A 162 11.00 1.45 -3.30
N ASN A 163 11.72 2.49 -3.69
CA ASN A 163 12.35 2.67 -4.99
C ASN A 163 13.88 2.56 -4.82
N LEU A 164 14.51 1.71 -5.62
CA LEU A 164 15.93 1.40 -5.46
C LEU A 164 16.80 2.53 -6.02
N THR A 165 17.55 3.23 -5.16
CA THR A 165 18.50 4.28 -5.58
C THR A 165 19.88 3.73 -5.97
N ARG A 166 20.11 2.43 -5.71
CA ARG A 166 21.25 1.63 -6.19
C ARG A 166 20.79 0.20 -6.44
N PRO A 167 21.53 -0.63 -7.22
CA PRO A 167 21.21 -2.05 -7.35
C PRO A 167 21.13 -2.74 -5.99
N HIS A 168 20.18 -3.65 -5.83
CA HIS A 168 19.86 -4.21 -4.51
C HIS A 168 19.23 -5.60 -4.62
N ASN A 169 19.82 -6.61 -3.97
CA ASN A 169 19.32 -8.00 -3.93
C ASN A 169 18.96 -8.55 -5.33
N GLY A 170 19.88 -8.42 -6.30
CA GLY A 170 19.69 -8.89 -7.68
C GLY A 170 18.75 -8.04 -8.54
N ARG A 171 18.15 -6.98 -7.99
CA ARG A 171 17.29 -6.04 -8.72
C ARG A 171 18.07 -4.80 -9.18
N GLY A 172 17.69 -4.28 -10.34
CA GLY A 172 18.31 -3.07 -10.92
C GLY A 172 17.92 -1.78 -10.19
N GLN A 173 18.68 -0.72 -10.43
CA GLN A 173 18.37 0.60 -9.86
C GLN A 173 17.25 1.32 -10.62
N CYS A 174 16.59 2.27 -9.95
CA CYS A 174 15.52 3.08 -10.52
C CYS A 174 16.05 3.91 -11.69
N GLN A 175 15.39 3.78 -12.84
CA GLN A 175 15.68 4.59 -14.03
C GLN A 175 14.92 5.93 -14.02
N TYR A 176 14.36 6.32 -12.87
CA TYR A 176 13.69 7.62 -12.67
C TYR A 176 12.61 7.93 -13.73
N ARG A 177 11.94 6.91 -14.25
CA ARG A 177 10.90 7.07 -15.29
C ARG A 177 9.62 7.71 -14.77
N ASN A 178 9.38 7.59 -13.46
CA ASN A 178 8.15 8.02 -12.77
C ASN A 178 6.85 7.50 -13.44
N LEU A 179 6.84 6.20 -13.76
CA LEU A 179 5.71 5.50 -14.39
C LEU A 179 5.35 4.23 -13.60
N CYS A 180 5.63 4.20 -12.30
CA CYS A 180 5.61 3.01 -11.46
C CYS A 180 4.28 2.25 -11.49
N ILE A 181 3.15 2.95 -11.54
CA ILE A 181 1.80 2.36 -11.58
C ILE A 181 1.55 1.45 -12.80
N ARG A 182 2.40 1.54 -13.84
CA ARG A 182 2.35 0.69 -15.03
C ARG A 182 3.09 -0.65 -14.86
N GLY A 183 3.75 -0.85 -13.72
CA GLY A 183 4.79 -1.87 -13.52
C GLY A 183 6.19 -1.32 -13.83
N CYS A 184 7.23 -1.95 -13.28
CA CYS A 184 8.63 -1.61 -13.59
C CYS A 184 9.35 -2.78 -14.26
N PRO A 185 9.82 -2.60 -15.52
CA PRO A 185 10.55 -3.66 -16.22
C PRO A 185 11.94 -3.93 -15.66
N TYR A 186 12.46 -3.03 -14.81
CA TYR A 186 13.80 -3.15 -14.21
C TYR A 186 13.76 -3.76 -12.80
N GLY A 187 12.58 -4.11 -12.29
CA GLY A 187 12.40 -4.56 -10.90
C GLY A 187 12.82 -3.53 -9.85
N ALA A 188 12.92 -2.25 -10.23
CA ALA A 188 13.61 -1.21 -9.48
C ALA A 188 12.77 -0.53 -8.38
N TYR A 189 11.60 -1.05 -8.09
CA TYR A 189 10.82 -0.71 -6.90
C TYR A 189 10.23 -2.01 -6.34
N PHE A 190 9.80 -1.99 -5.08
CA PHE A 190 9.15 -3.16 -4.51
C PHE A 190 7.78 -3.42 -5.14
N SER A 191 7.70 -4.53 -5.87
CA SER A 191 6.47 -5.28 -6.11
C SER A 191 6.75 -6.74 -5.78
N SER A 192 5.72 -7.50 -5.44
CA SER A 192 5.90 -8.93 -5.19
C SER A 192 6.48 -9.64 -6.41
N ASN A 193 6.11 -9.22 -7.63
CA ASN A 193 6.61 -9.79 -8.89
C ASN A 193 8.11 -9.57 -9.09
N ALA A 194 8.64 -8.45 -8.60
CA ALA A 194 10.06 -8.14 -8.74
C ALA A 194 10.91 -8.62 -7.55
N SER A 195 10.30 -8.81 -6.37
CA SER A 195 11.03 -9.00 -5.12
C SER A 195 10.72 -10.32 -4.43
N THR A 196 9.52 -10.50 -3.87
CA THR A 196 9.24 -11.65 -2.99
C THR A 196 8.90 -12.92 -3.75
N LEU A 197 8.21 -12.84 -4.89
CA LEU A 197 7.90 -14.03 -5.71
C LEU A 197 9.17 -14.63 -6.30
N PRO A 198 10.10 -13.87 -6.92
CA PRO A 198 11.37 -14.43 -7.37
C PRO A 198 12.21 -15.02 -6.22
N ALA A 199 12.22 -14.37 -5.05
CA ALA A 199 12.93 -14.89 -3.89
C ALA A 199 12.33 -16.21 -3.39
N ALA A 200 11.00 -16.36 -3.40
CA ALA A 200 10.32 -17.59 -3.04
C ALA A 200 10.51 -18.70 -4.09
N GLU A 201 10.48 -18.35 -5.38
CA GLU A 201 10.79 -19.27 -6.49
C GLU A 201 12.21 -19.82 -6.39
N ALA A 202 13.19 -18.97 -6.07
CA ALA A 202 14.60 -19.37 -5.90
C ALA A 202 14.82 -20.41 -4.78
N THR A 203 13.86 -20.59 -3.87
CA THR A 203 13.94 -21.66 -2.86
C THR A 203 13.68 -23.06 -3.42
N GLY A 204 13.09 -23.16 -4.62
CA GLY A 204 12.62 -24.42 -5.20
C GLY A 204 11.37 -25.02 -4.53
N ASN A 205 10.82 -24.36 -3.50
CA ASN A 205 9.68 -24.86 -2.71
C ASN A 205 8.36 -24.14 -3.00
N MET A 206 8.32 -23.25 -4.01
CA MET A 206 7.14 -22.47 -4.34
C MET A 206 6.40 -23.08 -5.54
N THR A 207 5.08 -23.24 -5.39
CA THR A 207 4.17 -23.44 -6.50
C THR A 207 3.22 -22.25 -6.57
N LEU A 208 3.10 -21.64 -7.75
CA LEU A 208 2.15 -20.56 -8.01
C LEU A 208 1.09 -21.04 -8.98
N ARG A 209 -0.18 -21.00 -8.56
CA ARG A 209 -1.34 -21.27 -9.42
C ARG A 209 -2.15 -19.97 -9.57
N PRO A 210 -1.96 -19.21 -10.67
CA PRO A 210 -2.84 -18.09 -11.00
C PRO A 210 -4.29 -18.55 -11.19
N HIS A 211 -5.21 -17.61 -11.37
CA HIS A 211 -6.63 -17.90 -11.64
C HIS A 211 -7.30 -18.81 -10.59
N SER A 212 -6.81 -18.78 -9.34
CA SER A 212 -7.31 -19.60 -8.24
C SER A 212 -8.08 -18.73 -7.25
N ILE A 213 -9.41 -18.77 -7.29
CA ILE A 213 -10.27 -18.02 -6.38
C ILE A 213 -10.58 -18.90 -5.19
N VAL A 214 -9.92 -18.65 -4.06
CA VAL A 214 -10.27 -19.32 -2.79
C VAL A 214 -11.66 -18.85 -2.37
N ASN A 215 -12.59 -19.79 -2.22
CA ASN A 215 -13.94 -19.53 -1.75
C ASN A 215 -14.05 -19.64 -0.23
N SER A 216 -13.48 -20.71 0.35
CA SER A 216 -13.57 -21.03 1.78
C SER A 216 -12.40 -21.87 2.27
N ILE A 217 -12.13 -21.80 3.57
CA ILE A 217 -11.20 -22.66 4.30
C ILE A 217 -11.98 -23.85 4.86
N ILE A 218 -11.42 -25.04 4.70
CA ILE A 218 -11.98 -26.29 5.18
C ILE A 218 -11.53 -26.49 6.63
N TYR A 219 -12.49 -26.51 7.54
CA TYR A 219 -12.28 -26.81 8.95
C TYR A 219 -12.57 -28.28 9.27
N ASP A 220 -11.80 -28.87 10.18
CA ASP A 220 -12.00 -30.22 10.70
C ASP A 220 -12.33 -30.19 12.20
N PRO A 221 -13.58 -30.54 12.59
CA PRO A 221 -13.99 -30.54 13.99
C PRO A 221 -13.30 -31.62 14.81
N LYS A 222 -12.81 -32.71 14.20
CA LYS A 222 -12.14 -33.80 14.94
C LYS A 222 -10.78 -33.38 15.45
N THR A 223 -10.06 -32.59 14.67
CA THR A 223 -8.73 -32.09 15.02
C THR A 223 -8.75 -30.66 15.56
N ASN A 224 -9.91 -29.99 15.50
CA ASN A 224 -10.09 -28.58 15.84
C ASN A 224 -9.11 -27.67 15.07
N ARG A 225 -8.95 -27.92 13.76
CA ARG A 225 -7.97 -27.23 12.90
C ARG A 225 -8.51 -26.99 11.49
N ALA A 226 -8.00 -25.96 10.84
CA ALA A 226 -8.12 -25.84 9.39
C ALA A 226 -7.25 -26.89 8.70
N LYS A 227 -7.78 -27.56 7.67
CA LYS A 227 -7.09 -28.65 6.96
C LYS A 227 -6.89 -28.40 5.46
N GLY A 228 -7.54 -27.41 4.89
CA GLY A 228 -7.44 -27.12 3.45
C GLY A 228 -8.24 -25.90 3.01
N VAL A 229 -8.34 -25.71 1.71
CA VAL A 229 -9.11 -24.64 1.06
C VAL A 229 -9.90 -25.19 -0.12
N ARG A 230 -11.09 -24.63 -0.34
CA ARG A 230 -11.89 -24.83 -1.56
C ARG A 230 -11.60 -23.70 -2.52
N VAL A 231 -11.24 -24.06 -3.75
CA VAL A 231 -10.80 -23.14 -4.79
C VAL A 231 -11.67 -23.33 -6.01
N ILE A 232 -12.11 -22.21 -6.59
CA ILE A 232 -12.76 -22.16 -7.88
C ILE A 232 -11.70 -21.72 -8.89
N ASP A 233 -11.53 -22.49 -9.95
CA ASP A 233 -10.74 -22.05 -11.09
C ASP A 233 -11.47 -20.93 -11.84
N ALA A 234 -10.83 -19.77 -11.98
CA ALA A 234 -11.46 -18.59 -12.57
C ALA A 234 -11.66 -18.70 -14.08
N GLU A 235 -10.96 -19.63 -14.76
CA GLU A 235 -11.07 -19.84 -16.20
C GLU A 235 -12.09 -20.92 -16.54
N THR A 236 -12.11 -22.02 -15.77
CA THR A 236 -12.99 -23.17 -16.05
C THR A 236 -14.25 -23.21 -15.18
N GLY A 237 -14.24 -22.56 -14.03
CA GLY A 237 -15.30 -22.67 -13.01
C GLY A 237 -15.26 -23.96 -12.20
N GLU A 238 -14.26 -24.82 -12.42
CA GLU A 238 -14.13 -26.09 -11.70
C GLU A 238 -13.75 -25.87 -10.23
N TRP A 239 -14.27 -26.75 -9.37
CA TRP A 239 -13.95 -26.75 -7.94
C TRP A 239 -12.80 -27.71 -7.65
N HIS A 240 -11.84 -27.23 -6.87
CA HIS A 240 -10.73 -28.01 -6.36
C HIS A 240 -10.63 -27.86 -4.83
N GLU A 241 -10.11 -28.90 -4.17
CA GLU A 241 -9.72 -28.84 -2.77
C GLU A 241 -8.22 -29.06 -2.65
N PHE A 242 -7.55 -28.17 -1.90
CA PHE A 242 -6.13 -28.30 -1.57
C PHE A 242 -5.97 -28.43 -0.06
N TYR A 243 -5.20 -29.42 0.36
CA TYR A 243 -4.98 -29.72 1.77
C TYR A 243 -3.61 -29.27 2.24
N ALA A 244 -3.53 -28.70 3.44
CA ALA A 244 -2.30 -28.14 3.98
C ALA A 244 -2.25 -28.26 5.51
N LYS A 245 -1.03 -28.35 6.04
CA LYS A 245 -0.79 -28.37 7.50
C LYS A 245 -0.94 -26.98 8.15
N VAL A 246 -0.62 -25.93 7.38
CA VAL A 246 -0.68 -24.53 7.79
C VAL A 246 -1.23 -23.72 6.63
N ILE A 247 -2.13 -22.79 6.91
CA ILE A 247 -2.77 -21.92 5.92
C ILE A 247 -2.51 -20.46 6.31
N PHE A 248 -1.89 -19.71 5.43
CA PHE A 248 -1.74 -18.26 5.55
C PHE A 248 -2.79 -17.58 4.66
N CYS A 249 -3.80 -16.95 5.26
CA CYS A 249 -4.83 -16.24 4.50
C CYS A 249 -4.39 -14.80 4.19
N CYS A 250 -3.81 -14.59 3.01
CA CYS A 250 -3.19 -13.32 2.59
C CYS A 250 -3.96 -12.64 1.43
N ALA A 251 -5.29 -12.67 1.45
CA ALA A 251 -6.14 -12.25 0.32
C ALA A 251 -6.50 -10.76 0.32
N SER A 252 -5.68 -9.90 0.96
CA SER A 252 -5.97 -8.47 1.23
C SER A 252 -7.13 -8.28 2.22
N THR A 253 -7.35 -7.04 2.70
CA THR A 253 -8.33 -6.70 3.76
C THR A 253 -9.70 -7.32 3.53
N LEU A 254 -10.37 -7.00 2.42
CA LEU A 254 -11.73 -7.47 2.17
C LEU A 254 -11.81 -8.91 1.63
N GLY A 255 -10.81 -9.35 0.86
CA GLY A 255 -10.77 -10.72 0.35
C GLY A 255 -10.55 -11.75 1.46
N THR A 256 -9.70 -11.43 2.45
CA THR A 256 -9.49 -12.27 3.63
C THR A 256 -10.78 -12.37 4.45
N THR A 257 -11.44 -11.24 4.71
CA THR A 257 -12.73 -11.21 5.41
C THR A 257 -13.79 -12.03 4.67
N PHE A 258 -13.89 -11.91 3.34
CA PHE A 258 -14.84 -12.68 2.54
C PHE A 258 -14.59 -14.19 2.65
N ILE A 259 -13.34 -14.63 2.52
CA ILE A 259 -12.98 -16.05 2.66
C ILE A 259 -13.36 -16.55 4.05
N LEU A 260 -13.02 -15.82 5.11
CA LEU A 260 -13.31 -16.23 6.49
C LEU A 260 -14.82 -16.28 6.77
N LEU A 261 -15.60 -15.30 6.31
CA LEU A 261 -17.06 -15.29 6.45
C LEU A 261 -17.71 -16.45 5.69
N ASN A 262 -17.22 -16.77 4.49
CA ASN A 262 -17.70 -17.93 3.73
C ASN A 262 -17.25 -19.29 4.29
N SER A 263 -16.25 -19.30 5.19
CA SER A 263 -15.71 -20.53 5.77
C SER A 263 -16.58 -21.01 6.92
N THR A 264 -17.81 -21.43 6.61
CA THR A 264 -18.79 -21.87 7.60
C THR A 264 -18.69 -23.36 7.89
N SER A 265 -19.07 -23.75 9.11
CA SER A 265 -19.19 -25.14 9.56
C SER A 265 -20.14 -25.21 10.76
N GLU A 266 -20.48 -26.41 11.25
CA GLU A 266 -21.25 -26.56 12.50
C GLU A 266 -20.60 -25.83 13.69
N THR A 267 -19.26 -25.81 13.76
CA THR A 267 -18.52 -25.08 14.81
C THR A 267 -18.45 -23.57 14.58
N PHE A 268 -18.48 -23.15 13.31
CA PHE A 268 -18.35 -21.76 12.89
C PHE A 268 -19.50 -21.38 11.95
N PRO A 269 -20.75 -21.28 12.45
CA PRO A 269 -21.91 -21.02 11.60
C PRO A 269 -21.82 -19.64 10.91
N ASP A 270 -21.21 -18.67 11.58
CA ASP A 270 -21.08 -17.28 11.11
C ASP A 270 -19.67 -16.96 10.55
N GLY A 271 -18.92 -17.98 10.15
CA GLY A 271 -17.58 -17.86 9.56
C GLY A 271 -16.43 -18.22 10.49
N LEU A 272 -15.34 -18.72 9.91
CA LEU A 272 -14.18 -19.24 10.61
C LEU A 272 -13.49 -18.13 11.42
N GLY A 273 -13.37 -18.34 12.74
CA GLY A 273 -12.77 -17.36 13.64
C GLY A 273 -13.69 -16.21 14.06
N ASN A 274 -14.98 -16.25 13.73
CA ASN A 274 -15.94 -15.20 14.06
C ASN A 274 -16.62 -15.39 15.44
N SER A 275 -16.00 -16.10 16.38
CA SER A 275 -16.62 -16.34 17.71
C SER A 275 -16.78 -15.08 18.56
N SER A 276 -16.00 -14.03 18.28
CA SER A 276 -16.12 -12.72 18.91
C SER A 276 -17.15 -11.80 18.25
N GLY A 277 -17.70 -12.18 17.09
CA GLY A 277 -18.64 -11.38 16.32
C GLY A 277 -18.02 -10.17 15.61
N VAL A 278 -16.69 -10.02 15.62
CA VAL A 278 -16.01 -8.84 15.05
C VAL A 278 -15.54 -9.04 13.61
N LEU A 279 -15.67 -10.23 13.03
CA LEU A 279 -15.24 -10.46 11.65
C LEU A 279 -16.05 -9.59 10.70
N GLY A 280 -15.36 -8.77 9.89
CA GLY A 280 -16.00 -7.80 9.00
C GLY A 280 -16.27 -6.43 9.62
N HIS A 281 -15.94 -6.24 10.90
CA HIS A 281 -16.00 -4.94 11.58
C HIS A 281 -14.65 -4.21 11.57
N TYR A 282 -14.68 -2.95 12.00
CA TYR A 282 -13.49 -2.08 12.14
C TYR A 282 -12.72 -1.83 10.83
N LEU A 283 -13.42 -1.84 9.69
CA LEU A 283 -12.84 -1.42 8.42
C LEU A 283 -12.37 0.03 8.52
N MET A 284 -11.08 0.25 8.26
CA MET A 284 -10.44 1.55 8.27
C MET A 284 -9.77 1.82 6.92
N ASP A 285 -9.74 3.09 6.52
CA ASP A 285 -8.99 3.57 5.37
C ASP A 285 -8.43 4.97 5.66
N HIS A 286 -7.58 5.47 4.77
CA HIS A 286 -7.00 6.80 4.87
C HIS A 286 -7.72 7.77 3.93
N HIS A 287 -8.05 8.96 4.43
CA HIS A 287 -8.54 10.02 3.58
C HIS A 287 -7.49 10.40 2.52
N PHE A 288 -7.90 10.34 1.25
CA PHE A 288 -7.04 10.61 0.10
C PHE A 288 -7.31 12.01 -0.47
N MET A 289 -6.25 12.71 -0.88
CA MET A 289 -6.29 14.09 -1.40
C MET A 289 -6.86 15.15 -0.43
N CYS A 290 -6.79 14.90 0.88
CA CYS A 290 -6.99 15.94 1.87
C CYS A 290 -5.70 16.76 2.01
N GLY A 291 -5.67 17.96 1.42
CA GLY A 291 -4.49 18.80 1.45
C GLY A 291 -4.70 20.15 0.77
N ALA A 292 -3.59 20.80 0.47
CA ALA A 292 -3.55 22.08 -0.23
C ALA A 292 -2.65 21.98 -1.46
N ALA A 293 -2.94 22.81 -2.46
CA ALA A 293 -2.07 23.02 -3.61
C ALA A 293 -1.67 24.50 -3.66
N GLY A 294 -0.48 24.78 -4.18
CA GLY A 294 0.04 26.13 -4.32
C GLY A 294 0.85 26.28 -5.59
N ARG A 295 1.04 27.52 -6.01
CA ARG A 295 1.99 27.92 -7.06
C ARG A 295 3.02 28.84 -6.44
N PHE A 296 4.25 28.77 -6.92
CA PHE A 296 5.35 29.61 -6.48
C PHE A 296 5.95 30.30 -7.71
N GLU A 297 6.14 31.61 -7.62
CA GLU A 297 6.85 32.41 -8.62
C GLU A 297 8.32 32.52 -8.21
N GLY A 298 9.24 32.39 -9.17
CA GLY A 298 10.67 32.23 -8.94
C GLY A 298 11.21 30.89 -9.45
N PHE A 299 12.53 30.81 -9.58
CA PHE A 299 13.27 29.66 -10.14
C PHE A 299 13.00 29.40 -11.63
N GLU A 300 12.47 30.36 -12.38
CA GLU A 300 12.28 30.26 -13.84
C GLU A 300 13.62 30.12 -14.59
N ASP A 301 14.71 30.58 -13.97
CA ASP A 301 16.09 30.43 -14.42
C ASP A 301 16.69 29.05 -14.11
N LYS A 302 16.03 28.26 -13.26
CA LYS A 302 16.49 26.92 -12.86
C LYS A 302 15.62 25.85 -13.49
N TYR A 303 16.27 24.81 -14.02
CA TYR A 303 15.59 23.64 -14.53
C TYR A 303 16.05 22.41 -13.75
N TYR A 304 15.12 21.65 -13.18
CA TYR A 304 15.46 20.33 -12.65
C TYR A 304 15.40 19.32 -13.79
N LYS A 305 16.45 18.53 -13.96
CA LYS A 305 16.51 17.47 -14.98
C LYS A 305 16.12 16.13 -14.38
N GLY A 306 15.26 15.41 -15.08
CA GLY A 306 14.80 14.08 -14.67
C GLY A 306 13.42 14.10 -14.00
N ARG A 307 12.95 12.92 -13.61
CA ARG A 307 11.71 12.74 -12.84
C ARG A 307 12.05 12.04 -11.54
N ARG A 308 11.16 12.08 -10.56
CA ARG A 308 11.36 11.40 -9.28
C ARG A 308 10.09 10.64 -8.89
N PRO A 309 10.13 9.31 -8.70
CA PRO A 309 8.97 8.53 -8.26
C PRO A 309 8.73 8.60 -6.75
N ASN A 310 9.06 9.74 -6.14
CA ASN A 310 8.98 10.01 -4.71
C ASN A 310 8.57 11.47 -4.50
N GLY A 311 7.93 11.76 -3.37
CA GLY A 311 7.48 13.09 -2.98
C GLY A 311 8.25 13.60 -1.76
N ILE A 312 7.84 14.77 -1.26
CA ILE A 312 8.24 15.23 0.07
C ILE A 312 7.40 14.55 1.15
N TYR A 313 7.85 14.65 2.39
CA TYR A 313 7.06 14.31 3.56
C TYR A 313 7.28 15.35 4.65
N ILE A 314 6.18 15.83 5.23
CA ILE A 314 6.16 16.62 6.46
C ILE A 314 5.62 15.70 7.55
N PRO A 315 6.47 15.19 8.46
CA PRO A 315 6.05 14.29 9.52
C PRO A 315 5.04 14.94 10.47
N ARG A 316 4.38 14.13 11.29
CA ARG A 316 3.49 14.62 12.34
C ARG A 316 4.20 15.68 13.19
N PHE A 317 3.58 16.85 13.34
CA PHE A 317 4.09 18.00 14.11
C PHE A 317 3.05 18.59 15.08
N ARG A 318 1.87 17.96 15.18
CA ARG A 318 0.78 18.34 16.09
C ARG A 318 0.49 17.20 17.07
N ASN A 319 0.12 17.58 18.29
CA ASN A 319 -0.22 16.66 19.37
C ASN A 319 0.89 15.65 19.68
N LEU A 320 2.15 16.12 19.69
CA LEU A 320 3.31 15.32 20.11
C LEU A 320 3.62 15.52 21.59
N ASP A 321 3.35 16.71 22.10
CA ASP A 321 3.63 17.16 23.45
C ASP A 321 2.67 18.30 23.84
N LYS A 322 2.88 18.89 25.03
CA LYS A 322 2.07 20.02 25.51
C LYS A 322 2.22 21.28 24.64
N LYS A 323 3.37 21.50 24.00
CA LYS A 323 3.64 22.70 23.19
C LYS A 323 2.87 22.65 21.86
N THR A 324 2.76 21.47 21.28
CA THR A 324 2.12 21.22 19.98
C THR A 324 0.66 20.77 20.12
N GLN A 325 0.12 20.77 21.34
CA GLN A 325 -1.22 20.30 21.66
C GLN A 325 -2.32 21.19 21.05
N ARG A 326 -3.38 20.55 20.60
CA ARG A 326 -4.55 21.13 19.96
C ARG A 326 -5.80 20.76 20.75
N LYS A 327 -6.80 21.63 20.73
CA LYS A 327 -8.08 21.43 21.43
C LYS A 327 -9.19 20.93 20.51
N ASP A 328 -9.01 21.14 19.21
CA ASP A 328 -9.96 20.85 18.14
C ASP A 328 -9.88 19.40 17.64
N TYR A 329 -8.81 18.68 17.95
CA TYR A 329 -8.64 17.26 17.60
C TYR A 329 -7.56 16.59 18.46
N ILE A 330 -7.67 15.27 18.65
CA ILE A 330 -6.91 14.51 19.67
C ILE A 330 -5.49 14.13 19.20
N ARG A 331 -5.34 13.62 17.98
CA ARG A 331 -4.07 13.08 17.44
C ARG A 331 -3.45 14.00 16.39
N GLY A 332 -2.31 13.64 15.82
CA GLY A 332 -1.68 14.46 14.77
C GLY A 332 -1.80 13.89 13.36
N PHE A 333 -1.45 14.69 12.37
CA PHE A 333 -1.36 14.32 10.96
C PHE A 333 -0.01 14.75 10.38
N GLY A 334 0.39 14.13 9.28
CA GLY A 334 1.51 14.57 8.43
C GLY A 334 1.02 14.84 7.01
N TYR A 335 1.88 15.42 6.18
CA TYR A 335 1.58 15.68 4.77
C TYR A 335 2.54 14.92 3.86
N GLN A 336 1.97 14.21 2.90
CA GLN A 336 2.71 13.60 1.80
C GLN A 336 2.51 14.48 0.56
N GLY A 337 3.62 14.89 -0.07
CA GLY A 337 3.61 15.68 -1.31
C GLY A 337 3.79 14.85 -2.58
#